data_AF-A0A0S8J904-F1
#
_entry.id   AF-A0A0S8J904-F1
#
_cell.length_a   1.000
_cell.length_b   1.000
_cell.length_c   1.000
_cell.angle_alpha   90.00
_cell.angle_beta   90.00
_cell.angle_gamma   90.00
#
_symmetry.space_group_name_H-M   'P 1'
#
loop_
_entity.id
_entity.type
_entity.pdbx_description
1 polymer ?
#
loop_
_entity_poly.entity_id
_entity_poly.type
_entity_poly.pdbx_seq_one_letter_code
_entity_poly.pdbx_strand_id
1 'polypeptide(L)'
;MKLAHPAKRFLLWFAAILWTAVIFLTLPYAPVWRDWIAEHLHEVVILIAVIAILLLVFIATMVRMIRRKASFPDYVFYVLIVIGYIYSLSRIDIVVEQVHFVEYGLLAWFIISALRTDWKDSGQYLTTLLLISLVGIVDEYIQGVLVNRVGELHDVYLNILSGALALAWLRFCVKIDETPSNWRTVFAMALPVAGLIILGIGIFNSRISQFGYYIKNPEIGEFYSRIPVDRLKDKLPGSEYFKTEILPKLSDGSYSELLSTLKGSIYSEVLVHIFCRDKRLERGDMYTAFRENQILEKYFSNFIIGTEYQWTDRKTTEVEQVCIDNFDDLYKSPVSAHIITSFSETAQWIIICILEGGIILIWLAVLLRRGRIGH
;
A
#
# COMPACT_ATOMS: atom_id res chain seq x y z
N MET A 1 -5.36 41.99 -1.20
CA MET A 1 -4.10 42.22 -0.47
C MET A 1 -3.08 41.21 -0.97
N LYS A 2 -2.08 41.63 -1.78
CA LYS A 2 -1.03 40.71 -2.26
C LYS A 2 -0.15 40.37 -1.05
N LEU A 3 -0.26 39.15 -0.52
CA LEU A 3 0.66 38.66 0.50
C LEU A 3 2.09 38.88 0.01
N ALA A 4 2.96 39.38 0.90
CA ALA A 4 4.38 39.39 0.64
C ALA A 4 4.82 37.98 0.21
N HIS A 5 5.66 37.88 -0.82
CA HIS A 5 6.15 36.61 -1.38
C HIS A 5 6.52 35.55 -0.32
N PRO A 6 7.21 35.89 0.81
CA PRO A 6 7.49 34.92 1.87
C PRO A 6 6.25 34.41 2.62
N ALA A 7 5.26 35.27 2.90
CA ALA A 7 4.05 34.88 3.60
C ALA A 7 3.19 33.93 2.76
N LYS A 8 3.09 34.17 1.45
CA LYS A 8 2.38 33.27 0.53
C LYS A 8 3.06 31.89 0.46
N ARG A 9 4.39 31.87 0.34
CA ARG A 9 5.18 30.63 0.37
C ARG A 9 4.92 29.83 1.65
N PHE A 10 5.02 30.49 2.80
CA PHE A 10 4.78 29.87 4.11
C PHE A 10 3.39 29.25 4.19
N LEU A 11 2.34 29.99 3.82
CA LEU A 11 0.96 29.50 3.89
C LEU A 11 0.71 28.28 3.00
N LEU A 12 1.32 28.19 1.82
CA LEU A 12 1.14 27.05 0.92
C LEU A 12 1.86 25.80 1.43
N TRP A 13 3.09 25.93 1.93
CA TRP A 13 3.79 24.82 2.58
C TRP A 13 3.09 24.38 3.86
N PHE A 14 2.61 25.33 4.66
CA PHE A 14 1.80 25.03 5.84
C PHE A 14 0.52 24.28 5.48
N ALA A 15 -0.18 24.68 4.42
CA ALA A 15 -1.37 23.97 3.94
C ALA A 15 -1.05 22.54 3.49
N ALA A 16 0.05 22.33 2.75
CA ALA A 16 0.48 20.99 2.35
C ALA A 16 0.79 20.10 3.56
N ILE A 17 1.56 20.61 4.53
CA ILE A 17 1.91 19.89 5.77
C ILE A 17 0.67 19.59 6.60
N LEU A 18 -0.21 20.58 6.77
CA LEU A 18 -1.46 20.41 7.50
C LEU A 18 -2.35 19.36 6.84
N TRP A 19 -2.43 19.35 5.51
CA TRP A 19 -3.20 18.35 4.77
C TRP A 19 -2.62 16.95 4.93
N THR A 20 -1.29 16.79 4.83
CA THR A 20 -0.62 15.52 5.13
C THR A 20 -0.87 15.07 6.57
N ALA A 21 -0.85 15.99 7.53
CA ALA A 21 -1.16 15.67 8.92
C ALA A 21 -2.62 15.20 9.08
N VAL A 22 -3.58 15.82 8.37
CA VAL A 22 -4.97 15.34 8.34
C VAL A 22 -5.02 13.90 7.82
N ILE A 23 -4.40 13.60 6.68
CA ILE A 23 -4.35 12.25 6.12
C ILE A 23 -3.82 11.24 7.15
N PHE A 24 -2.70 11.54 7.81
CA PHE A 24 -2.11 10.61 8.78
C PHE A 24 -2.93 10.47 10.07
N LEU A 25 -3.54 11.55 10.55
CA LEU A 25 -4.34 11.53 11.78
C LEU A 25 -5.68 10.82 11.60
N THR A 26 -6.19 10.70 10.37
CA THR A 26 -7.46 10.01 10.09
C THR A 26 -7.29 8.50 9.91
N LEU A 27 -6.09 7.99 9.63
CA LEU A 27 -5.82 6.55 9.39
C LEU A 27 -6.36 5.62 10.48
N PRO A 28 -6.12 5.87 11.79
CA PRO A 28 -6.60 4.97 12.84
C PRO A 28 -8.12 4.92 12.93
N TYR A 29 -8.79 6.01 12.54
CA TYR A 29 -10.23 6.17 12.61
C TYR A 29 -10.95 5.70 11.35
N ALA A 30 -10.23 5.51 10.24
CA ALA A 30 -10.84 5.14 8.97
C ALA A 30 -11.69 3.84 9.03
N PRO A 31 -11.27 2.75 9.72
CA PRO A 31 -12.12 1.57 9.91
C PRO A 31 -13.37 1.88 10.74
N VAL A 32 -13.23 2.64 11.83
CA VAL A 32 -14.35 3.02 12.71
C VAL A 32 -15.37 3.85 11.94
N TRP A 33 -14.90 4.79 11.11
CA TRP A 33 -15.77 5.57 10.26
C TRP A 33 -16.45 4.71 9.20
N ARG A 34 -15.72 3.83 8.52
CA ARG A 34 -16.31 2.90 7.54
C ARG A 34 -17.46 2.12 8.17
N ASP A 35 -17.23 1.50 9.32
CA ASP A 35 -18.21 0.66 9.99
C ASP A 35 -19.42 1.51 10.45
N TRP A 36 -19.17 2.68 11.04
CA TRP A 36 -20.23 3.61 11.42
C TRP A 36 -21.06 4.10 10.22
N ILE A 37 -20.41 4.41 9.10
CA ILE A 37 -21.05 4.81 7.85
C ILE A 37 -21.89 3.63 7.34
N ALA A 38 -21.33 2.43 7.21
CA ALA A 38 -22.06 1.26 6.76
C ALA A 38 -23.32 0.98 7.60
N GLU A 39 -23.25 1.23 8.91
CA GLU A 39 -24.37 1.06 9.84
C GLU A 39 -25.42 2.18 9.77
N HIS A 40 -25.03 3.45 9.61
CA HIS A 40 -25.92 4.62 9.78
C HIS A 40 -26.24 5.35 8.48
N LEU A 41 -25.30 5.36 7.54
CA LEU A 41 -25.31 6.13 6.31
C LEU A 41 -24.82 5.22 5.18
N HIS A 42 -25.71 4.45 4.55
CA HIS A 42 -25.40 3.61 3.40
C HIS A 42 -24.25 4.19 2.56
N GLU A 43 -23.17 3.42 2.33
CA GLU A 43 -21.90 3.92 1.77
C GLU A 43 -22.06 4.76 0.49
N VAL A 44 -23.14 4.50 -0.24
CA VAL A 44 -23.64 5.28 -1.39
C VAL A 44 -23.69 6.79 -1.12
N VAL A 45 -24.00 7.26 0.09
CA VAL A 45 -24.09 8.69 0.41
C VAL A 45 -22.72 9.37 0.27
N ILE A 46 -21.66 8.74 0.75
CA ILE A 46 -20.30 9.28 0.65
C ILE A 46 -19.81 9.22 -0.79
N LEU A 47 -20.08 8.11 -1.47
CA LEU A 47 -19.80 7.98 -2.90
C LEU A 47 -20.45 9.12 -3.70
N ILE A 48 -21.74 9.41 -3.44
CA ILE A 48 -22.46 10.52 -4.09
C ILE A 48 -21.78 11.86 -3.77
N ALA A 49 -21.37 12.09 -2.52
CA ALA A 49 -20.69 13.33 -2.14
C ALA A 49 -19.34 13.50 -2.87
N VAL A 50 -18.53 12.45 -2.94
CA VAL A 50 -17.24 12.45 -3.66
C VAL A 50 -17.46 12.71 -5.15
N ILE A 51 -18.39 11.98 -5.78
CA ILE A 51 -18.74 12.16 -7.19
C ILE A 51 -19.26 13.58 -7.44
N ALA A 52 -20.10 14.12 -6.56
CA ALA A 52 -20.63 15.48 -6.70
C ALA A 52 -19.51 16.53 -6.65
N ILE A 53 -18.58 16.43 -5.70
CA ILE A 53 -17.43 17.34 -5.60
C ILE A 53 -16.57 17.26 -6.87
N LEU A 54 -16.22 16.06 -7.33
CA LEU A 54 -15.44 15.87 -8.56
C LEU A 54 -16.16 16.43 -9.78
N LEU A 55 -17.47 16.18 -9.90
CA LEU A 55 -18.29 16.70 -10.99
C LEU A 55 -18.29 18.24 -10.99
N LEU A 56 -18.41 18.88 -9.83
CA LEU A 56 -18.33 20.34 -9.71
C LEU A 56 -16.97 20.86 -10.15
N VAL A 57 -15.86 20.22 -9.75
CA VAL A 57 -14.49 20.59 -10.18
C VAL A 57 -14.34 20.46 -11.70
N PHE A 58 -14.84 19.38 -12.29
CA PHE A 58 -14.81 19.13 -13.72
C PHE A 58 -15.66 20.12 -14.50
N ILE A 59 -16.91 20.38 -14.07
CA ILE A 59 -17.76 21.42 -14.67
C ILE A 59 -17.10 22.79 -14.58
N ALA A 60 -16.56 23.17 -13.42
CA ALA A 60 -15.87 24.45 -13.26
C ALA A 60 -14.65 24.57 -14.20
N THR A 61 -13.90 23.48 -14.36
CA THR A 61 -12.77 23.39 -15.31
C THR A 61 -13.25 23.57 -16.75
N MET A 62 -14.31 22.86 -17.15
CA MET A 62 -14.89 22.97 -18.49
C MET A 62 -15.37 24.39 -18.78
N VAL A 63 -16.12 25.01 -17.86
CA VAL A 63 -16.58 26.39 -17.99
C VAL A 63 -15.39 27.35 -18.15
N ARG A 64 -14.33 27.17 -17.36
CA ARG A 64 -13.10 27.95 -17.49
C ARG A 64 -12.43 27.75 -18.85
N MET A 65 -12.37 26.51 -19.36
CA MET A 65 -11.80 26.16 -20.67
C MET A 65 -12.58 26.82 -21.82
N ILE A 66 -13.91 26.79 -21.77
CA ILE A 66 -14.78 27.46 -22.74
C ILE A 66 -14.55 28.97 -22.71
N ARG A 67 -14.53 29.59 -21.52
CA ARG A 67 -14.31 31.03 -21.36
C ARG A 67 -12.95 31.50 -21.88
N ARG A 68 -11.91 30.68 -21.74
CA ARG A 68 -10.56 30.98 -22.28
C ARG A 68 -10.38 30.60 -23.74
N LYS A 69 -11.42 30.12 -24.43
CA LYS A 69 -11.36 29.60 -25.80
C LYS A 69 -10.23 28.58 -25.96
N ALA A 70 -10.21 27.57 -25.09
CA ALA A 70 -9.22 26.50 -25.10
C ALA A 70 -9.17 25.80 -26.48
N SER A 71 -8.01 25.28 -26.86
CA SER A 71 -7.81 24.58 -28.14
C SER A 71 -8.40 23.17 -28.10
N PHE A 72 -8.62 22.55 -29.27
CA PHE A 72 -9.12 21.17 -29.36
C PHE A 72 -8.29 20.16 -28.54
N PRO A 73 -6.95 20.16 -28.58
CA PRO A 73 -6.14 19.27 -27.73
C PRO A 73 -6.43 19.42 -26.24
N ASP A 74 -6.74 20.63 -25.75
CA ASP A 74 -7.04 20.85 -24.33
C ASP A 74 -8.29 20.07 -23.91
N TYR A 75 -9.33 20.02 -24.76
CA TYR A 75 -10.55 19.24 -24.51
C TYR A 75 -10.29 17.74 -24.56
N VAL A 76 -9.44 17.27 -25.48
CA VAL A 76 -9.04 15.85 -25.53
C VAL A 76 -8.35 15.45 -24.23
N PHE A 77 -7.36 16.22 -23.77
CA PHE A 77 -6.70 15.94 -22.49
C PHE A 77 -7.68 15.98 -21.31
N TYR A 78 -8.60 16.94 -21.28
CA TYR A 78 -9.63 17.00 -20.26
C TYR A 78 -10.48 15.73 -20.22
N VAL A 79 -10.96 15.25 -21.37
CA VAL A 79 -11.75 14.02 -21.45
C VAL A 79 -10.93 12.81 -21.01
N LEU A 80 -9.67 12.69 -21.44
CA LEU A 80 -8.78 11.60 -21.02
C LEU A 80 -8.55 11.59 -19.50
N ILE A 81 -8.39 12.76 -18.89
CA ILE A 81 -8.23 12.89 -17.43
C ILE A 81 -9.51 12.50 -16.69
N VAL A 82 -10.68 12.95 -17.17
CA VAL A 82 -11.98 12.57 -16.59
C VAL A 82 -12.19 11.06 -16.68
N ILE A 83 -11.91 10.45 -17.84
CA ILE A 83 -11.95 8.99 -18.01
C ILE A 83 -10.97 8.31 -17.06
N GLY A 84 -9.74 8.83 -16.93
CA GLY A 84 -8.75 8.32 -15.99
C GLY A 84 -9.25 8.30 -14.55
N TYR A 85 -9.83 9.40 -14.07
CA TYR A 85 -10.44 9.47 -12.73
C TYR A 85 -11.61 8.50 -12.57
N ILE A 86 -12.54 8.44 -13.53
CA ILE A 86 -13.69 7.52 -13.47
C ILE A 86 -13.20 6.07 -13.45
N TYR A 87 -12.25 5.72 -14.32
CA TYR A 87 -11.67 4.39 -14.38
C TYR A 87 -11.00 4.02 -13.07
N SER A 88 -10.10 4.86 -12.54
CA SER A 88 -9.41 4.61 -11.27
C SER A 88 -10.39 4.41 -10.11
N LEU A 89 -11.38 5.30 -9.97
CA LEU A 89 -12.38 5.19 -8.90
C LEU A 89 -13.26 3.93 -9.05
N SER A 90 -13.59 3.52 -10.28
CA SER A 90 -14.38 2.31 -10.53
C SER A 90 -13.65 1.00 -10.21
N ARG A 91 -12.33 1.06 -10.00
CA ARG A 91 -11.48 -0.08 -9.65
C ARG A 91 -11.21 -0.19 -8.15
N ILE A 92 -11.64 0.80 -7.37
CA ILE A 92 -11.49 0.84 -5.92
C ILE A 92 -12.84 0.42 -5.31
N ASP A 93 -12.86 -0.73 -4.67
CA ASP A 93 -14.09 -1.33 -4.14
C ASP A 93 -14.56 -0.66 -2.84
N ILE A 94 -13.63 -0.11 -2.05
CA ILE A 94 -13.92 0.47 -0.73
C ILE A 94 -14.10 1.99 -0.86
N VAL A 95 -15.25 2.51 -0.45
CA VAL A 95 -15.59 3.94 -0.57
C VAL A 95 -14.60 4.84 0.19
N VAL A 96 -14.08 4.38 1.33
CA VAL A 96 -13.06 5.14 2.10
C VAL A 96 -11.76 5.30 1.30
N GLU A 97 -11.35 4.27 0.55
CA GLU A 97 -10.17 4.35 -0.32
C GLU A 97 -10.40 5.29 -1.51
N GLN A 98 -11.65 5.40 -2.01
CA GLN A 98 -11.99 6.39 -3.03
C GLN A 98 -11.89 7.83 -2.52
N VAL A 99 -12.32 8.08 -1.28
CA VAL A 99 -12.12 9.39 -0.62
C VAL A 99 -10.63 9.67 -0.55
N HIS A 100 -9.85 8.71 -0.04
CA HIS A 100 -8.41 8.82 0.10
C HIS A 100 -7.69 9.09 -1.23
N PHE A 101 -8.13 8.42 -2.30
CA PHE A 101 -7.65 8.70 -3.66
C PHE A 101 -7.82 10.18 -4.01
N VAL A 102 -8.99 10.79 -3.74
CA VAL A 102 -9.20 12.23 -3.99
C VAL A 102 -8.35 13.11 -3.07
N GLU A 103 -8.14 12.73 -1.81
CA GLU A 103 -7.28 13.45 -0.85
C GLU A 103 -5.85 13.59 -1.36
N TYR A 104 -5.28 12.55 -1.98
CA TYR A 104 -3.95 12.58 -2.58
C TYR A 104 -3.86 13.44 -3.84
N GLY A 105 -4.94 13.50 -4.62
CA GLY A 105 -5.04 14.44 -5.75
C GLY A 105 -5.02 15.89 -5.27
N LEU A 106 -5.70 16.18 -4.16
CA LEU A 106 -5.68 17.50 -3.52
C LEU A 106 -4.32 17.81 -2.89
N LEU A 107 -3.66 16.82 -2.25
CA LEU A 107 -2.31 16.97 -1.73
C LEU A 107 -1.32 17.36 -2.86
N ALA A 108 -1.44 16.74 -4.03
CA ALA A 108 -0.63 17.08 -5.21
C ALA A 108 -0.77 18.56 -5.58
N TRP A 109 -2.00 19.08 -5.55
CA TRP A 109 -2.27 20.49 -5.80
C TRP A 109 -1.61 21.41 -4.76
N PHE A 110 -1.67 21.07 -3.47
CA PHE A 110 -1.00 21.85 -2.43
C PHE A 110 0.52 21.86 -2.60
N ILE A 111 1.14 20.69 -2.80
CA ILE A 111 2.59 20.55 -2.95
C ILE A 111 3.08 21.34 -4.17
N ILE A 112 2.46 21.17 -5.34
CA ILE A 112 2.91 21.91 -6.53
C ILE A 112 2.66 23.40 -6.40
N SER A 113 1.57 23.81 -5.74
CA SER A 113 1.30 25.23 -5.47
C SER A 113 2.40 25.84 -4.58
N ALA A 114 2.87 25.11 -3.57
CA ALA A 114 3.96 25.52 -2.70
C ALA A 114 5.30 25.59 -3.47
N LEU A 115 5.66 24.52 -4.20
CA LEU A 115 6.89 24.46 -4.99
C LEU A 115 6.99 25.60 -6.01
N ARG A 116 5.87 25.97 -6.63
CA ARG A 116 5.77 27.08 -7.59
C ARG A 116 6.14 28.45 -7.04
N THR A 117 6.17 28.61 -5.72
CA THR A 117 6.65 29.85 -5.11
C THR A 117 8.17 29.93 -5.07
N ASP A 118 8.85 28.78 -5.06
CA ASP A 118 10.31 28.70 -4.94
C ASP A 118 11.01 28.53 -6.29
N TRP A 119 10.31 27.99 -7.27
CA TRP A 119 10.83 27.59 -8.58
C TRP A 119 9.68 27.68 -9.62
N LYS A 120 9.92 27.67 -10.94
CA LYS A 120 8.85 27.80 -11.97
C LYS A 120 8.98 26.85 -13.16
N ASP A 121 9.79 25.84 -13.00
CA ASP A 121 10.20 24.90 -14.04
C ASP A 121 9.33 23.64 -14.00
N SER A 122 9.20 22.95 -15.14
CA SER A 122 8.39 21.72 -15.22
C SER A 122 8.91 20.55 -14.37
N GLY A 123 10.14 20.60 -13.85
CA GLY A 123 10.66 19.63 -12.89
C GLY A 123 9.92 19.58 -11.55
N GLN A 124 9.08 20.58 -11.27
CA GLN A 124 8.19 20.58 -10.12
C GLN A 124 7.16 19.47 -10.16
N TYR A 125 6.73 19.04 -11.34
CA TYR A 125 5.77 17.95 -11.49
C TYR A 125 6.38 16.62 -11.05
N LEU A 126 7.62 16.34 -11.51
CA LEU A 126 8.36 15.17 -11.06
C LEU A 126 8.63 15.22 -9.55
N THR A 127 9.08 16.38 -9.05
CA THR A 127 9.35 16.55 -7.62
C THR A 127 8.08 16.38 -6.78
N THR A 128 6.93 16.87 -7.26
CA THR A 128 5.64 16.69 -6.59
C THR A 128 5.24 15.22 -6.56
N LEU A 129 5.40 14.48 -7.66
CA LEU A 129 5.13 13.04 -7.68
C LEU A 129 6.00 12.29 -6.69
N LEU A 130 7.30 12.58 -6.63
CA LEU A 130 8.20 11.95 -5.66
C LEU A 130 7.80 12.27 -4.22
N LEU A 131 7.42 13.51 -3.92
CA LEU A 131 6.94 13.87 -2.58
C LEU A 131 5.63 13.15 -2.23
N ILE A 132 4.71 12.98 -3.18
CA ILE A 132 3.50 12.19 -3.01
C ILE A 132 3.84 10.71 -2.74
N SER A 133 4.76 10.13 -3.51
CA SER A 133 5.25 8.77 -3.28
C SER A 133 5.82 8.62 -1.88
N LEU A 134 6.62 9.58 -1.43
CA LEU A 134 7.20 9.56 -0.08
C LEU A 134 6.13 9.63 1.00
N VAL A 135 5.14 10.53 0.86
CA VAL A 135 4.00 10.60 1.78
C VAL A 135 3.21 9.29 1.79
N GLY A 136 2.94 8.72 0.61
CA GLY A 136 2.25 7.43 0.49
C GLY A 136 3.00 6.27 1.14
N ILE A 137 4.33 6.22 1.04
CA ILE A 137 5.12 5.19 1.74
C ILE A 137 5.03 5.35 3.25
N VAL A 138 5.06 6.59 3.75
CA VAL A 138 4.91 6.86 5.19
C VAL A 138 3.51 6.50 5.67
N ASP A 139 2.48 6.80 4.88
CA ASP A 139 1.10 6.41 5.11
C ASP A 139 0.96 4.90 5.28
N GLU A 140 1.40 4.14 4.27
CA GLU A 140 1.37 2.68 4.28
C GLU A 140 2.20 2.08 5.41
N TYR A 141 3.31 2.71 5.77
CA TYR A 141 4.08 2.31 6.93
C TYR A 141 3.28 2.49 8.23
N ILE A 142 2.60 3.63 8.41
CA ILE A 142 1.73 3.87 9.57
C ILE A 142 0.59 2.84 9.58
N GLN A 143 -0.08 2.61 8.46
CA GLN A 143 -1.13 1.59 8.33
C GLN A 143 -0.61 0.18 8.62
N GLY A 144 0.60 -0.14 8.17
CA GLY A 144 1.27 -1.40 8.45
C GLY A 144 1.60 -1.60 9.93
N VAL A 145 1.82 -0.52 10.68
CA VAL A 145 2.01 -0.55 12.14
C VAL A 145 0.67 -0.64 12.88
N LEU A 146 -0.40 -0.08 12.32
CA LEU A 146 -1.73 -0.14 12.92
C LEU A 146 -2.26 -1.60 12.96
N VAL A 147 -2.88 -1.91 14.08
CA VAL A 147 -3.38 -3.23 14.48
C VAL A 147 -4.51 -3.71 13.54
N ASN A 148 -5.36 -2.78 13.13
CA ASN A 148 -6.58 -3.01 12.35
C ASN A 148 -6.40 -2.73 10.84
N ARG A 149 -5.16 -2.57 10.37
CA ARG A 149 -4.84 -2.24 8.98
C ARG A 149 -3.68 -3.10 8.46
N VAL A 150 -3.69 -3.29 7.14
CA VAL A 150 -2.61 -3.91 6.39
C VAL A 150 -2.01 -2.79 5.55
N GLY A 151 -0.70 -2.59 5.63
CA GLY A 151 -0.02 -1.68 4.73
C GLY A 151 0.35 -2.41 3.46
N GLU A 152 0.04 -1.85 2.30
CA GLU A 152 0.30 -2.45 0.99
C GLU A 152 0.96 -1.44 0.04
N LEU A 153 2.07 -1.83 -0.60
CA LEU A 153 2.72 -0.97 -1.60
C LEU A 153 1.81 -0.68 -2.81
N HIS A 154 0.74 -1.45 -2.98
CA HIS A 154 -0.30 -1.17 -3.98
C HIS A 154 -0.96 0.20 -3.76
N ASP A 155 -1.21 0.57 -2.50
CA ASP A 155 -1.88 1.82 -2.16
C ASP A 155 -0.97 3.03 -2.39
N VAL A 156 0.35 2.87 -2.22
CA VAL A 156 1.34 3.87 -2.68
C VAL A 156 1.19 4.13 -4.18
N TYR A 157 1.00 3.09 -4.99
CA TYR A 157 0.79 3.25 -6.42
C TYR A 157 -0.51 4.02 -6.73
N LEU A 158 -1.61 3.72 -6.04
CA LEU A 158 -2.87 4.46 -6.18
C LEU A 158 -2.71 5.94 -5.81
N ASN A 159 -1.97 6.23 -4.73
CA ASN A 159 -1.66 7.59 -4.30
C ASN A 159 -0.85 8.36 -5.36
N ILE A 160 0.14 7.71 -5.97
CA ILE A 160 0.92 8.26 -7.10
C ILE A 160 0.03 8.50 -8.31
N LEU A 161 -0.84 7.56 -8.64
CA LEU A 161 -1.76 7.67 -9.79
C LEU A 161 -2.72 8.85 -9.61
N SER A 162 -3.30 9.02 -8.42
CA SER A 162 -4.13 10.18 -8.11
C SER A 162 -3.36 11.49 -8.26
N GLY A 163 -2.15 11.55 -7.69
CA GLY A 163 -1.26 12.69 -7.84
C GLY A 163 -0.94 13.01 -9.29
N ALA A 164 -0.66 11.99 -10.11
CA ALA A 164 -0.35 12.13 -11.52
C ALA A 164 -1.55 12.67 -12.32
N LEU A 165 -2.77 12.18 -12.05
CA LEU A 165 -3.98 12.68 -12.69
C LEU A 165 -4.26 14.14 -12.32
N ALA A 166 -4.11 14.50 -11.04
CA ALA A 166 -4.27 15.88 -10.58
C ALA A 166 -3.23 16.82 -11.23
N LEU A 167 -1.98 16.38 -11.30
CA LEU A 167 -0.90 17.12 -11.96
C LEU A 167 -1.12 17.27 -13.46
N ALA A 168 -1.58 16.23 -14.15
CA ALA A 168 -1.94 16.28 -15.56
C ALA A 168 -3.09 17.28 -15.80
N TRP A 169 -4.12 17.26 -14.94
CA TRP A 169 -5.21 18.24 -14.95
C TRP A 169 -4.70 19.68 -14.81
N LEU A 170 -3.84 19.93 -13.84
CA LEU A 170 -3.24 21.24 -13.62
C LEU A 170 -2.41 21.72 -14.83
N ARG A 171 -1.64 20.80 -15.43
CA ARG A 171 -0.77 21.10 -16.55
C ARG A 171 -1.53 21.39 -17.85
N PHE A 172 -2.46 20.50 -18.22
CA PHE A 172 -3.07 20.49 -19.54
C PHE A 172 -4.41 21.25 -19.57
N CYS A 173 -5.20 21.17 -18.49
CA CYS A 173 -6.53 21.79 -18.45
C CYS A 173 -6.51 23.17 -17.80
N VAL A 174 -5.80 23.33 -16.68
CA VAL A 174 -5.71 24.62 -15.96
C VAL A 174 -4.67 25.57 -16.59
N LYS A 175 -3.67 25.01 -17.28
CA LYS A 175 -2.54 25.73 -17.91
C LYS A 175 -1.74 26.53 -16.90
N ILE A 176 -1.21 25.83 -15.90
CA ILE A 176 -0.22 26.41 -15.02
C ILE A 176 1.06 26.71 -15.82
N ASP A 177 1.37 27.99 -16.00
CA ASP A 177 2.57 28.45 -16.70
C ASP A 177 3.84 27.96 -16.02
N GLU A 178 4.75 27.47 -16.86
CA GLU A 178 6.05 26.92 -16.48
C GLU A 178 7.12 27.29 -17.52
N THR A 179 8.36 27.42 -17.08
CA THR A 179 9.51 27.52 -17.97
C THR A 179 10.03 26.11 -18.30
N PRO A 180 10.66 25.91 -19.48
CA PRO A 180 11.30 24.64 -19.81
C PRO A 180 12.27 24.18 -18.73
N SER A 181 12.40 22.87 -18.59
CA SER A 181 13.16 22.33 -17.48
C SER A 181 14.67 22.46 -17.62
N ASN A 182 15.30 23.01 -16.58
CA ASN A 182 16.72 22.85 -16.36
C ASN A 182 16.94 21.54 -15.59
N TRP A 183 17.33 20.50 -16.32
CA TRP A 183 17.60 19.17 -15.77
C TRP A 183 18.44 19.22 -14.48
N ARG A 184 19.44 20.11 -14.39
CA ARG A 184 20.29 20.23 -13.19
C ARG A 184 19.51 20.59 -11.93
N THR A 185 18.55 21.50 -12.06
CA THR A 185 17.69 21.89 -10.93
C THR A 185 16.76 20.74 -10.56
N VAL A 186 16.23 20.02 -11.56
CA VAL A 186 15.41 18.83 -11.32
C VAL A 186 16.19 17.78 -10.55
N PHE A 187 17.37 17.37 -11.03
CA PHE A 187 18.17 16.36 -10.34
C PHE A 187 18.60 16.83 -8.95
N ALA A 188 18.94 18.11 -8.76
CA ALA A 188 19.29 18.63 -7.45
C ALA A 188 18.16 18.53 -6.42
N MET A 189 16.90 18.57 -6.85
CA MET A 189 15.71 18.48 -5.98
C MET A 189 15.16 17.06 -5.88
N ALA A 190 15.10 16.34 -7.00
CA ALA A 190 14.48 15.04 -7.13
C ALA A 190 15.34 13.91 -6.55
N LEU A 191 16.68 13.97 -6.70
CA LEU A 191 17.57 12.89 -6.27
C LEU A 191 17.52 12.63 -4.75
N PRO A 192 17.56 13.66 -3.86
CA PRO A 192 17.42 13.42 -2.43
C PRO A 192 16.08 12.76 -2.07
N VAL A 193 14.98 13.20 -2.70
CA VAL A 193 13.65 12.62 -2.45
C VAL A 193 13.58 11.18 -2.96
N ALA A 194 14.18 10.90 -4.13
CA ALA A 194 14.28 9.55 -4.66
C ALA A 194 15.07 8.61 -3.73
N GLY A 195 16.17 9.08 -3.13
CA GLY A 195 16.90 8.31 -2.13
C GLY A 195 16.03 8.01 -0.89
N LEU A 196 15.32 9.01 -0.37
CA LEU A 196 14.38 8.79 0.75
C LEU A 196 13.27 7.78 0.42
N ILE A 197 12.77 7.77 -0.81
CA ILE A 197 11.80 6.77 -1.29
C ILE A 197 12.41 5.37 -1.30
N ILE A 198 13.61 5.21 -1.87
CA ILE A 198 14.30 3.90 -1.95
C ILE A 198 14.56 3.36 -0.54
N LEU A 199 15.06 4.21 0.36
CA LEU A 199 15.25 3.88 1.76
C LEU A 199 13.92 3.52 2.44
N GLY A 200 12.87 4.30 2.19
CA GLY A 200 11.53 4.08 2.73
C GLY A 200 10.95 2.72 2.31
N ILE A 201 11.06 2.36 1.02
CA ILE A 201 10.66 1.04 0.51
C ILE A 201 11.48 -0.07 1.19
N GLY A 202 12.79 0.15 1.38
CA GLY A 202 13.64 -0.81 2.08
C GLY A 202 13.17 -1.09 3.50
N ILE A 203 12.90 -0.03 4.27
CA ILE A 203 12.37 -0.11 5.63
C ILE A 203 10.99 -0.77 5.64
N PHE A 204 10.10 -0.37 4.72
CA PHE A 204 8.76 -0.93 4.60
C PHE A 204 8.81 -2.44 4.36
N ASN A 205 9.62 -2.90 3.41
CA ASN A 205 9.77 -4.32 3.11
C ASN A 205 10.32 -5.10 4.33
N SER A 206 11.34 -4.57 5.00
CA SER A 206 11.93 -5.20 6.19
C SER A 206 10.99 -5.30 7.38
N ARG A 207 10.10 -4.31 7.57
CA ARG A 207 9.26 -4.22 8.77
C ARG A 207 7.82 -4.69 8.56
N ILE A 208 7.25 -4.39 7.40
CA ILE A 208 5.82 -4.58 7.11
C ILE A 208 5.61 -5.80 6.19
N SER A 209 6.16 -5.80 4.96
CA SER A 209 5.98 -6.92 4.02
C SER A 209 6.66 -8.20 4.49
N GLN A 210 7.79 -8.07 5.18
CA GLN A 210 8.63 -9.15 5.70
C GLN A 210 9.21 -10.06 4.61
N PHE A 211 10.29 -10.75 4.98
CA PHE A 211 10.96 -11.72 4.13
C PHE A 211 10.64 -13.13 4.58
N GLY A 212 10.65 -14.07 3.64
CA GLY A 212 10.47 -15.47 3.98
C GLY A 212 10.90 -16.41 2.87
N TYR A 213 10.30 -17.60 2.90
CA TYR A 213 10.66 -18.74 2.10
C TYR A 213 9.44 -19.21 1.34
N TYR A 214 9.65 -19.44 0.05
CA TYR A 214 8.66 -20.08 -0.80
C TYR A 214 8.94 -21.57 -0.84
N ILE A 215 7.95 -22.36 -0.46
CA ILE A 215 8.07 -23.80 -0.26
C ILE A 215 7.18 -24.51 -1.28
N LYS A 216 7.82 -25.35 -2.11
CA LYS A 216 7.15 -26.27 -3.02
C LYS A 216 7.14 -27.67 -2.42
N ASN A 217 5.96 -28.23 -2.22
CA ASN A 217 5.78 -29.61 -1.78
C ASN A 217 5.02 -30.41 -2.85
N PRO A 218 5.58 -31.50 -3.39
CA PRO A 218 4.92 -32.29 -4.43
C PRO A 218 3.57 -32.90 -4.03
N GLU A 219 3.35 -33.16 -2.74
CA GLU A 219 2.12 -33.79 -2.24
C GLU A 219 1.04 -32.77 -1.93
N ILE A 220 1.42 -31.54 -1.52
CA ILE A 220 0.48 -30.53 -1.00
C ILE A 220 0.28 -29.39 -1.99
N GLY A 221 1.34 -28.90 -2.62
CA GLY A 221 1.34 -27.68 -3.43
C GLY A 221 2.38 -26.66 -2.97
N GLU A 222 2.08 -25.38 -3.19
CA GLU A 222 2.97 -24.25 -2.95
C GLU A 222 2.48 -23.40 -1.78
N PHE A 223 3.37 -22.98 -0.89
CA PHE A 223 3.03 -22.05 0.21
C PHE A 223 4.22 -21.19 0.63
N TYR A 224 3.97 -20.25 1.52
CA TYR A 224 4.93 -19.26 1.98
C TYR A 224 5.11 -19.37 3.50
N SER A 225 6.34 -19.28 3.98
CA SER A 225 6.62 -19.30 5.41
C SER A 225 7.72 -18.32 5.80
N ARG A 226 7.63 -17.74 7.00
CA ARG A 226 8.71 -16.93 7.61
C ARG A 226 9.91 -17.78 8.04
N ILE A 227 9.73 -19.09 8.15
CA ILE A 227 10.75 -20.02 8.63
C ILE A 227 11.18 -20.94 7.48
N PRO A 228 12.48 -21.25 7.34
CA PRO A 228 12.93 -22.17 6.31
C PRO A 228 12.46 -23.61 6.59
N VAL A 229 12.25 -24.37 5.53
CA VAL A 229 11.59 -25.68 5.55
C VAL A 229 12.28 -26.72 6.46
N ASP A 230 13.59 -26.62 6.60
CA ASP A 230 14.40 -27.47 7.49
C ASP A 230 14.03 -27.26 8.96
N ARG A 231 13.82 -26.00 9.37
CA ARG A 231 13.45 -25.65 10.74
C ARG A 231 11.98 -25.86 11.06
N LEU A 232 11.09 -25.87 10.06
CA LEU A 232 9.66 -26.14 10.27
C LEU A 232 9.42 -27.56 10.81
N LYS A 233 10.27 -28.52 10.43
CA LYS A 233 10.14 -29.92 10.85
C LYS A 233 10.68 -30.19 12.25
N ASP A 234 11.56 -29.32 12.74
CA ASP A 234 12.10 -29.43 14.10
C ASP A 234 11.05 -29.02 15.14
N LYS A 235 11.28 -29.36 16.42
CA LYS A 235 10.48 -28.83 17.53
C LYS A 235 10.68 -27.31 17.59
N LEU A 236 9.80 -26.58 16.91
CA LEU A 236 9.79 -25.13 16.92
C LEU A 236 9.58 -24.64 18.37
N PRO A 237 10.46 -23.78 18.88
CA PRO A 237 10.37 -23.29 20.25
C PRO A 237 9.05 -22.54 20.47
N GLY A 238 8.46 -22.74 21.64
CA GLY A 238 7.23 -22.05 22.05
C GLY A 238 5.94 -22.64 21.49
N SER A 239 5.96 -23.86 20.94
CA SER A 239 4.73 -24.58 20.60
C SER A 239 3.85 -24.86 21.83
N GLU A 240 4.46 -25.16 22.98
CA GLU A 240 3.72 -25.36 24.23
C GLU A 240 3.01 -24.07 24.67
N TYR A 241 3.74 -22.94 24.70
CA TYR A 241 3.16 -21.62 24.98
C TYR A 241 2.00 -21.29 24.03
N PHE A 242 2.15 -21.59 22.73
CA PHE A 242 1.07 -21.39 21.77
C PHE A 242 -0.18 -22.20 22.13
N LYS A 243 -0.01 -23.46 22.54
CA LYS A 243 -1.13 -24.33 22.93
C LYS A 243 -1.80 -23.90 24.22
N THR A 244 -1.04 -23.44 25.21
CA THR A 244 -1.58 -23.13 26.54
C THR A 244 -2.08 -21.70 26.67
N GLU A 245 -1.47 -20.74 25.96
CA GLU A 245 -1.73 -19.30 26.16
C GLU A 245 -2.41 -18.61 24.98
N ILE A 246 -2.25 -19.15 23.75
CA ILE A 246 -2.75 -18.52 22.52
C ILE A 246 -4.00 -19.23 22.01
N LEU A 247 -3.95 -20.55 21.77
CA LEU A 247 -5.08 -21.30 21.22
C LEU A 247 -6.37 -21.19 22.04
N PRO A 248 -6.34 -21.24 23.39
CA PRO A 248 -7.58 -21.13 24.17
C PRO A 248 -8.31 -19.80 24.00
N LYS A 249 -7.61 -18.74 23.59
CA LYS A 249 -8.22 -17.42 23.33
C LYS A 249 -8.92 -17.35 21.96
N LEU A 250 -8.69 -18.34 21.10
CA LEU A 250 -9.29 -18.39 19.77
C LEU A 250 -10.79 -18.71 19.84
N SER A 251 -11.18 -19.61 20.77
CA SER A 251 -12.57 -20.02 20.99
C SER A 251 -13.44 -18.90 21.58
N ASP A 252 -12.82 -17.92 22.23
CA ASP A 252 -13.49 -16.72 22.77
C ASP A 252 -13.86 -15.68 21.69
N GLY A 253 -13.60 -15.96 20.41
CA GLY A 253 -13.90 -15.05 19.29
C GLY A 253 -12.88 -13.92 19.11
N SER A 254 -11.78 -13.93 19.87
CA SER A 254 -10.73 -12.90 19.90
C SER A 254 -9.75 -12.94 18.71
N TYR A 255 -10.15 -13.51 17.57
CA TYR A 255 -9.23 -13.84 16.47
C TYR A 255 -8.48 -12.62 15.91
N SER A 256 -9.19 -11.53 15.65
CA SER A 256 -8.59 -10.29 15.12
C SER A 256 -7.58 -9.67 16.09
N GLU A 257 -7.88 -9.66 17.38
CA GLU A 257 -7.02 -9.13 18.44
C GLU A 257 -5.75 -9.99 18.65
N LEU A 258 -5.88 -11.32 18.54
CA LEU A 258 -4.74 -12.23 18.59
C LEU A 258 -3.82 -12.03 17.39
N LEU A 259 -4.38 -11.98 16.18
CA LEU A 259 -3.58 -11.75 14.97
C LEU A 259 -2.81 -10.43 15.04
N SER A 260 -3.44 -9.37 15.54
CA SER A 260 -2.76 -8.08 15.64
C SER A 260 -1.65 -8.08 16.68
N THR A 261 -1.83 -8.78 17.79
CA THR A 261 -0.82 -8.89 18.85
C THR A 261 0.37 -9.75 18.41
N LEU A 262 0.11 -10.74 17.57
CA LEU A 262 1.09 -11.72 17.12
C LEU A 262 1.71 -11.37 15.75
N LYS A 263 1.38 -10.21 15.17
CA LYS A 263 1.75 -9.82 13.80
C LYS A 263 3.25 -10.02 13.55
N GLY A 264 3.58 -10.80 12.52
CA GLY A 264 4.97 -11.08 12.13
C GLY A 264 5.65 -12.21 12.91
N SER A 265 4.98 -12.83 13.88
CA SER A 265 5.47 -14.02 14.56
C SER A 265 5.06 -15.31 13.83
N ILE A 266 5.76 -16.40 14.13
CA ILE A 266 5.37 -17.74 13.68
C ILE A 266 3.96 -18.12 14.16
N TYR A 267 3.55 -17.63 15.33
CA TYR A 267 2.21 -17.87 15.87
C TYR A 267 1.13 -17.26 14.98
N SER A 268 1.36 -16.05 14.45
CA SER A 268 0.40 -15.45 13.50
C SER A 268 0.25 -16.28 12.23
N GLU A 269 1.32 -16.87 11.73
CA GLU A 269 1.28 -17.70 10.52
C GLU A 269 0.47 -18.98 10.76
N VAL A 270 0.72 -19.69 11.87
CA VAL A 270 -0.04 -20.88 12.27
C VAL A 270 -1.52 -20.54 12.45
N LEU A 271 -1.83 -19.42 13.12
CA LEU A 271 -3.21 -18.97 13.31
C LEU A 271 -3.92 -18.68 11.99
N VAL A 272 -3.26 -18.01 11.05
CA VAL A 272 -3.85 -17.72 9.73
C VAL A 272 -4.10 -19.00 8.94
N HIS A 273 -3.21 -20.00 9.02
CA HIS A 273 -3.47 -21.32 8.44
C HIS A 273 -4.68 -22.01 9.08
N ILE A 274 -4.79 -22.03 10.41
CA ILE A 274 -5.95 -22.60 11.14
C ILE A 274 -7.25 -21.91 10.70
N PHE A 275 -7.25 -20.57 10.70
CA PHE A 275 -8.42 -19.79 10.30
C PHE A 275 -8.79 -19.97 8.83
N CYS A 276 -7.80 -19.98 7.94
CA CYS A 276 -8.01 -20.21 6.51
C CYS A 276 -8.68 -21.57 6.30
N ARG A 277 -8.13 -22.63 6.91
CA ARG A 277 -8.71 -23.97 6.90
C ARG A 277 -10.16 -23.97 7.38
N ASP A 278 -10.41 -23.45 8.58
CA ASP A 278 -11.71 -23.56 9.23
C ASP A 278 -12.78 -22.71 8.50
N LYS A 279 -12.45 -21.50 8.04
CA LYS A 279 -13.36 -20.66 7.24
C LYS A 279 -13.66 -21.24 5.87
N ARG A 280 -12.70 -21.93 5.25
CA ARG A 280 -12.90 -22.60 3.96
C ARG A 280 -13.80 -23.81 4.11
N LEU A 281 -13.61 -24.57 5.19
CA LEU A 281 -14.47 -25.68 5.56
C LEU A 281 -15.92 -25.22 5.79
N GLU A 282 -16.13 -24.15 6.57
CA GLU A 282 -17.46 -23.55 6.81
C GLU A 282 -18.16 -23.11 5.51
N ARG A 283 -17.40 -22.66 4.51
CA ARG A 283 -17.91 -22.22 3.20
C ARG A 283 -18.09 -23.36 2.19
N GLY A 284 -17.76 -24.61 2.57
CA GLY A 284 -17.84 -25.77 1.70
C GLY A 284 -16.67 -25.93 0.72
N ASP A 285 -15.62 -25.10 0.85
CA ASP A 285 -14.37 -25.21 0.08
C ASP A 285 -13.47 -26.27 0.72
N MET A 286 -13.89 -27.52 0.56
CA MET A 286 -13.26 -28.70 1.18
C MET A 286 -11.82 -28.89 0.71
N TYR A 287 -11.54 -28.64 -0.58
CA TYR A 287 -10.22 -28.80 -1.17
C TYR A 287 -9.20 -27.85 -0.53
N THR A 288 -9.50 -26.55 -0.47
CA THR A 288 -8.60 -25.56 0.16
C THR A 288 -8.41 -25.89 1.64
N ALA A 289 -9.50 -26.22 2.35
CA ALA A 289 -9.41 -26.60 3.75
C ALA A 289 -8.51 -27.83 3.96
N PHE A 290 -8.66 -28.86 3.14
CA PHE A 290 -7.80 -30.05 3.19
C PHE A 290 -6.34 -29.71 2.98
N ARG A 291 -6.00 -28.92 1.95
CA ARG A 291 -4.63 -28.53 1.66
C ARG A 291 -4.00 -27.69 2.77
N GLU A 292 -4.74 -26.74 3.35
CA GLU A 292 -4.31 -25.99 4.53
C GLU A 292 -4.08 -26.90 5.74
N ASN A 293 -4.92 -27.92 5.93
CA ASN A 293 -4.72 -28.91 6.98
C ASN A 293 -3.44 -29.74 6.77
N GLN A 294 -3.14 -30.14 5.52
CA GLN A 294 -1.88 -30.84 5.21
C GLN A 294 -0.66 -29.98 5.52
N ILE A 295 -0.71 -28.66 5.27
CA ILE A 295 0.37 -27.74 5.66
C ILE A 295 0.54 -27.74 7.18
N LEU A 296 -0.57 -27.61 7.91
CA LEU A 296 -0.58 -27.62 9.37
C LEU A 296 -0.02 -28.93 9.94
N GLU A 297 -0.43 -30.09 9.43
CA GLU A 297 0.03 -31.40 9.89
C GLU A 297 1.48 -31.71 9.49
N LYS A 298 1.94 -31.26 8.31
CA LYS A 298 3.29 -31.59 7.84
C LYS A 298 4.36 -30.65 8.38
N TYR A 299 4.03 -29.37 8.56
CA TYR A 299 5.02 -28.32 8.90
C TYR A 299 4.76 -27.62 10.24
N PHE A 300 3.55 -27.69 10.78
CA PHE A 300 3.18 -27.02 12.03
C PHE A 300 2.58 -27.98 13.06
N SER A 301 2.82 -29.29 12.92
CA SER A 301 2.23 -30.33 13.77
C SER A 301 2.49 -30.10 15.24
N ASN A 302 3.70 -29.62 15.57
CA ASN A 302 4.10 -29.30 16.93
C ASN A 302 3.16 -28.30 17.62
N PHE A 303 2.47 -27.43 16.87
CA PHE A 303 1.51 -26.44 17.38
C PHE A 303 0.09 -26.97 17.58
N ILE A 304 -0.33 -27.97 16.80
CA ILE A 304 -1.72 -28.45 16.81
C ILE A 304 -1.88 -29.83 17.47
N ILE A 305 -0.84 -30.65 17.54
CA ILE A 305 -0.91 -32.00 18.11
C ILE A 305 -1.43 -31.94 19.56
N GLY A 306 -2.43 -32.76 19.86
CA GLY A 306 -3.04 -32.85 21.19
C GLY A 306 -3.99 -31.69 21.52
N THR A 307 -4.36 -30.87 20.54
CA THR A 307 -5.35 -29.80 20.67
C THR A 307 -6.61 -30.12 19.87
N GLU A 308 -7.69 -29.39 20.10
CA GLU A 308 -8.93 -29.52 19.33
C GLU A 308 -8.79 -29.14 17.85
N TYR A 309 -7.72 -28.43 17.49
CA TYR A 309 -7.42 -28.03 16.11
C TYR A 309 -6.74 -29.14 15.30
N GLN A 310 -6.31 -30.23 15.93
CA GLN A 310 -5.86 -31.42 15.22
C GLN A 310 -7.07 -32.15 14.65
N TRP A 311 -7.12 -32.33 13.33
CA TRP A 311 -8.16 -33.16 12.72
C TRP A 311 -7.97 -34.62 13.13
N THR A 312 -9.09 -35.30 13.39
CA THR A 312 -9.07 -36.75 13.61
C THR A 312 -8.88 -37.46 12.28
N ASP A 313 -8.26 -38.65 12.30
CA ASP A 313 -8.06 -39.47 11.10
C ASP A 313 -9.36 -39.63 10.30
N ARG A 314 -10.48 -39.85 11.03
CA ARG A 314 -11.81 -39.94 10.44
C ARG A 314 -12.19 -38.66 9.67
N LYS A 315 -12.05 -37.48 10.27
CA LYS A 315 -12.39 -36.21 9.62
C LYS A 315 -11.50 -35.97 8.40
N THR A 316 -10.20 -36.26 8.51
CA THR A 316 -9.26 -36.15 7.40
C THR A 316 -9.67 -37.04 6.24
N THR A 317 -10.00 -38.31 6.48
CA THR A 317 -10.47 -39.24 5.45
C THR A 317 -11.80 -38.81 4.84
N GLU A 318 -12.76 -38.32 5.64
CA GLU A 318 -14.05 -37.83 5.14
C GLU A 318 -13.87 -36.65 4.19
N VAL A 319 -13.01 -35.67 4.53
CA VAL A 319 -12.73 -34.51 3.66
C VAL A 319 -11.91 -34.92 2.43
N GLU A 320 -10.92 -35.80 2.59
CA GLU A 320 -10.08 -36.32 1.51
C GLU A 320 -10.92 -37.01 0.43
N GLN A 321 -11.88 -37.86 0.83
CA GLN A 321 -12.77 -38.56 -0.10
C GLN A 321 -13.59 -37.62 -0.96
N VAL A 322 -13.99 -36.46 -0.42
CA VAL A 322 -14.73 -35.42 -1.18
C VAL A 322 -13.82 -34.70 -2.16
N CYS A 323 -12.50 -34.69 -1.94
CA CYS A 323 -11.53 -33.92 -2.72
C CYS A 323 -10.82 -34.73 -3.82
N ILE A 324 -11.08 -36.04 -3.94
CA ILE A 324 -10.36 -36.96 -4.84
C ILE A 324 -10.28 -36.43 -6.28
N ASP A 325 -11.36 -35.85 -6.78
CA ASP A 325 -11.46 -35.39 -8.17
C ASP A 325 -10.66 -34.09 -8.44
N ASN A 326 -10.20 -33.38 -7.40
CA ASN A 326 -9.51 -32.08 -7.51
C ASN A 326 -8.00 -32.16 -7.22
N PHE A 327 -7.43 -33.35 -7.05
CA PHE A 327 -6.03 -33.50 -6.63
C PHE A 327 -4.99 -33.07 -7.68
N ASP A 328 -5.37 -33.03 -8.96
CA ASP A 328 -4.47 -32.63 -10.06
C ASP A 328 -4.24 -31.11 -10.14
N ASP A 329 -5.06 -30.31 -9.44
CA ASP A 329 -4.88 -28.87 -9.41
C ASP A 329 -3.67 -28.49 -8.54
N LEU A 330 -2.82 -27.60 -9.06
CA LEU A 330 -1.70 -27.03 -8.32
C LEU A 330 -2.24 -26.10 -7.23
N TYR A 331 -2.28 -26.60 -5.99
CA TYR A 331 -2.65 -25.77 -4.85
C TYR A 331 -1.59 -24.70 -4.56
N LYS A 332 -2.03 -23.46 -4.34
CA LYS A 332 -1.19 -22.38 -3.82
C LYS A 332 -1.88 -21.74 -2.63
N SER A 333 -1.27 -21.90 -1.45
CA SER A 333 -1.79 -21.32 -0.22
C SER A 333 -1.84 -19.79 -0.31
N PRO A 334 -2.97 -19.16 0.06
CA PRO A 334 -3.06 -17.71 0.15
C PRO A 334 -2.36 -17.15 1.40
N VAL A 335 -2.02 -18.01 2.37
CA VAL A 335 -1.42 -17.60 3.64
C VAL A 335 -0.02 -17.08 3.42
N SER A 336 0.27 -15.90 3.98
CA SER A 336 1.57 -15.22 3.86
C SER A 336 2.02 -14.95 2.42
N ALA A 337 1.10 -14.94 1.44
CA ALA A 337 1.46 -14.68 0.03
C ALA A 337 2.07 -13.29 -0.23
N HIS A 338 1.96 -12.37 0.73
CA HIS A 338 2.56 -11.03 0.68
C HIS A 338 4.06 -11.00 1.03
N ILE A 339 4.62 -12.06 1.61
CA ILE A 339 6.03 -12.05 2.03
C ILE A 339 6.96 -12.12 0.81
N ILE A 340 8.10 -11.44 0.92
CA ILE A 340 9.09 -11.37 -0.15
C ILE A 340 9.97 -12.63 -0.12
N THR A 341 9.98 -13.38 -1.22
CA THR A 341 10.77 -14.62 -1.37
C THR A 341 11.71 -14.62 -2.56
N SER A 342 11.61 -13.62 -3.45
CA SER A 342 12.42 -13.53 -4.67
C SER A 342 13.87 -13.11 -4.41
N PHE A 343 14.14 -12.47 -3.27
CA PHE A 343 15.47 -12.07 -2.82
C PHE A 343 15.53 -12.02 -1.29
N SER A 344 16.75 -12.05 -0.73
CA SER A 344 16.96 -11.94 0.72
C SER A 344 16.97 -10.49 1.18
N GLU A 345 16.66 -10.26 2.46
CA GLU A 345 16.75 -8.95 3.08
C GLU A 345 18.15 -8.33 2.95
N THR A 346 19.20 -9.13 3.16
CA THR A 346 20.58 -8.69 2.97
C THR A 346 20.84 -8.23 1.54
N ALA A 347 20.35 -8.97 0.54
CA ALA A 347 20.50 -8.59 -0.86
C ALA A 347 19.79 -7.25 -1.15
N GLN A 348 18.59 -7.03 -0.58
CA GLN A 348 17.89 -5.75 -0.69
C GLN A 348 18.75 -4.60 -0.17
N TRP A 349 19.28 -4.72 1.05
CA TRP A 349 20.07 -3.64 1.66
C TRP A 349 21.38 -3.37 0.92
N ILE A 350 22.03 -4.40 0.38
CA ILE A 350 23.20 -4.22 -0.49
C ILE A 350 22.83 -3.40 -1.72
N ILE A 351 21.72 -3.75 -2.39
CA ILE A 351 21.23 -3.01 -3.56
C ILE A 351 20.90 -1.56 -3.20
N ILE A 352 20.18 -1.32 -2.10
CA ILE A 352 19.84 0.02 -1.61
C ILE A 352 21.11 0.83 -1.36
N CYS A 353 22.10 0.29 -0.64
CA CYS A 353 23.36 0.98 -0.39
C CYS A 353 24.11 1.38 -1.68
N ILE A 354 24.11 0.50 -2.69
CA ILE A 354 24.70 0.79 -4.00
C ILE A 354 23.94 1.93 -4.71
N LEU A 355 22.61 1.86 -4.72
CA LEU A 355 21.76 2.88 -5.34
C LEU A 355 21.91 4.24 -4.64
N GLU A 356 21.89 4.28 -3.31
CA GLU A 356 22.11 5.50 -2.52
C GLU A 356 23.48 6.10 -2.78
N GLY A 357 24.54 5.27 -2.81
CA GLY A 357 25.88 5.72 -3.17
C GLY A 357 25.92 6.38 -4.54
N GLY A 358 25.26 5.78 -5.54
CA GLY A 358 25.12 6.35 -6.88
C GLY A 358 24.36 7.68 -6.88
N ILE A 359 23.23 7.76 -6.18
CA ILE A 359 22.40 8.97 -6.06
C ILE A 359 23.20 10.11 -5.43
N ILE A 360 23.90 9.85 -4.33
CA ILE A 360 24.74 10.84 -3.63
C ILE A 360 25.85 11.35 -4.56
N LEU A 361 26.56 10.46 -5.26
CA LEU A 361 27.62 10.85 -6.19
C LEU A 361 27.11 11.73 -7.33
N ILE A 362 25.98 11.36 -7.95
CA ILE A 362 25.36 12.16 -9.01
C ILE A 362 24.90 13.50 -8.47
N TRP A 363 24.25 13.51 -7.29
CA TRP A 363 23.76 14.73 -6.66
C TRP A 363 24.89 15.72 -6.34
N LEU A 364 25.99 15.24 -5.75
CA LEU A 364 27.19 16.04 -5.51
C LEU A 364 27.80 16.58 -6.80
N ALA A 365 27.88 15.76 -7.85
CA ALA A 365 28.38 16.20 -9.15
C ALA A 365 27.51 17.32 -9.77
N VAL A 366 26.18 17.24 -9.61
CA VAL A 366 25.24 18.27 -10.05
C VAL A 366 25.43 19.56 -9.25
N LEU A 367 25.59 19.48 -7.92
CA LEU A 367 25.83 20.63 -7.05
C LEU A 367 27.16 21.33 -7.36
N LEU A 368 28.25 20.57 -7.51
CA LEU A 368 29.58 21.11 -7.81
C LEU A 368 29.61 21.85 -9.17
N ARG A 369 28.91 21.33 -10.18
CA ARG A 369 28.79 22.01 -11.48
C ARG A 369 27.92 23.25 -11.44
N ARG A 370 26.98 23.35 -10.49
CA ARG A 370 26.14 24.55 -10.30
C ARG A 370 26.94 25.70 -9.68
N GLY A 371 27.81 25.40 -8.71
CA GLY A 371 28.68 26.40 -8.07
C GLY A 371 29.69 27.08 -9.00
N ARG A 372 30.15 26.38 -10.05
CA ARG A 372 31.13 26.93 -11.02
C ARG A 372 30.57 27.91 -12.06
N ILE A 373 29.25 28.09 -12.14
CA ILE A 373 28.59 28.97 -13.13
C ILE A 373 28.10 30.28 -12.48
N GLY A 374 28.18 30.37 -11.14
CA GLY A 374 27.83 31.58 -10.37
C GLY A 374 29.01 32.52 -10.06
N HIS A 375 30.20 32.21 -10.59
CA HIS A 375 31.38 33.07 -10.64
C HIS A 375 31.79 33.23 -12.10
#